data_AF-A0A7J3MTU3-F1
#
_entry.id   AF-A0A7J3MTU3-F1
#
_cell.length_a   1.000
_cell.length_b   1.000
_cell.length_c   1.000
_cell.angle_alpha   90.00
_cell.angle_beta   90.00
_cell.angle_gamma   90.00
#
_symmetry.space_group_name_H-M   'P 1'
#
loop_
_entity.id
_entity.type
_entity.pdbx_description
1 polymer ?
#
loop_
_entity_poly.entity_id
_entity_poly.type
_entity_poly.pdbx_seq_one_letter_code
_entity_poly.pdbx_strand_id
1 'polypeptide(L)'
;MSEDKEMEEAIWLLRHRVRRRIIMTIGDEGRISATTLRDKLGISTGSLYYNLKQLEKLVTQDSKRNYVLTEEGVAIYRLLKEQGDINLESIKAPQSKFEV
;
A
#
# COMPACT_ATOMS: atom_id res chain seq x y z
N MET A 1 21.00 -1.99 7.81
CA MET A 1 19.91 -0.99 7.70
C MET A 1 19.07 -1.15 8.96
N SER A 2 18.70 -0.08 9.66
CA SER A 2 17.89 -0.17 10.88
C SER A 2 16.40 -0.31 10.55
N GLU A 3 15.66 -1.03 11.40
CA GLU A 3 14.20 -1.25 11.29
C GLU A 3 13.41 0.08 11.18
N ASP A 4 13.88 1.13 11.87
CA ASP A 4 13.29 2.47 11.80
C ASP A 4 13.24 3.05 10.38
N LYS A 5 14.27 2.78 9.57
CA LYS A 5 14.37 3.31 8.21
C LYS A 5 13.38 2.63 7.25
N GLU A 6 13.14 1.34 7.44
CA GLU A 6 12.17 0.58 6.64
C GLU A 6 10.73 1.01 6.97
N MET A 7 10.46 1.24 8.26
CA MET A 7 9.18 1.80 8.71
C MET A 7 8.93 3.20 8.15
N GLU A 8 9.93 4.09 8.19
CA GLU A 8 9.83 5.43 7.59
C GLU A 8 9.58 5.39 6.08
N GLU A 9 10.24 4.47 5.36
CA GLU A 9 10.07 4.29 3.92
C GLU A 9 8.64 3.81 3.59
N ALA A 10 8.13 2.81 4.32
CA ALA A 10 6.76 2.34 4.18
C ALA A 10 5.74 3.44 4.47
N ILE A 11 5.93 4.19 5.56
CA ILE A 11 5.11 5.36 5.91
C ILE A 11 5.11 6.40 4.79
N TRP A 12 6.28 6.72 4.23
CA TRP A 12 6.42 7.69 3.14
C TRP A 12 5.70 7.21 1.87
N LEU A 13 5.80 5.92 1.54
CA LEU A 13 5.09 5.31 0.42
C LEU A 13 3.56 5.47 0.58
N LEU A 14 3.06 5.29 1.79
CA LEU A 14 1.64 5.35 2.11
C LEU A 14 1.07 6.77 2.18
N ARG A 15 1.88 7.84 2.16
CA ARG A 15 1.39 9.23 2.06
C ARG A 15 0.60 9.51 0.78
N HIS A 16 0.82 8.72 -0.26
CA HIS A 16 0.22 8.96 -1.58
C HIS A 16 -1.11 8.21 -1.73
N ARG A 17 -2.19 8.96 -1.91
CA ARG A 17 -3.55 8.41 -2.07
C ARG A 17 -3.64 7.34 -3.17
N VAL A 18 -2.99 7.55 -4.31
CA VAL A 18 -3.02 6.59 -5.42
C VAL A 18 -2.34 5.27 -5.04
N ARG A 19 -1.20 5.32 -4.33
CA ARG A 19 -0.48 4.14 -3.85
C ARG A 19 -1.31 3.34 -2.85
N ARG A 20 -1.97 4.02 -1.89
CA ARG A 20 -2.92 3.36 -0.97
C ARG A 20 -4.06 2.69 -1.74
N ARG A 21 -4.66 3.39 -2.70
CA ARG A 21 -5.73 2.82 -3.55
C ARG A 21 -5.26 1.61 -4.35
N ILE A 22 -4.02 1.60 -4.86
CA ILE A 22 -3.45 0.43 -5.54
C ILE A 22 -3.39 -0.77 -4.58
N ILE A 23 -2.79 -0.59 -3.40
CA ILE A 23 -2.65 -1.65 -2.40
C ILE A 23 -4.02 -2.19 -1.98
N MET A 24 -4.97 -1.29 -1.67
CA MET A 24 -6.33 -1.67 -1.31
C MET A 24 -7.04 -2.43 -2.44
N THR A 25 -6.97 -1.93 -3.67
CA THR A 25 -7.65 -2.58 -4.82
C THR A 25 -7.07 -3.96 -5.10
N ILE A 26 -5.74 -4.12 -5.07
CA ILE A 26 -5.11 -5.44 -5.27
C ILE A 26 -5.46 -6.37 -4.11
N GLY A 27 -5.44 -5.88 -2.86
CA GLY A 27 -5.77 -6.67 -1.67
C GLY A 27 -7.24 -7.09 -1.59
N ASP A 28 -8.17 -6.26 -2.06
CA ASP A 28 -9.60 -6.57 -2.12
C ASP A 28 -9.90 -7.63 -3.18
N GLU A 29 -9.21 -7.57 -4.33
CA GLU A 29 -9.40 -8.52 -5.45
C GLU A 29 -8.54 -9.79 -5.31
N GLY A 30 -7.50 -9.75 -4.48
CA GLY A 30 -6.48 -10.80 -4.32
C GLY A 30 -5.51 -10.91 -5.50
N ARG A 31 -5.99 -10.71 -6.73
CA ARG A 31 -5.21 -10.72 -7.97
C ARG A 31 -5.92 -9.88 -9.04
N ILE A 32 -5.17 -9.04 -9.74
CA ILE A 32 -5.78 -8.14 -10.74
C ILE A 32 -4.86 -7.85 -11.93
N SER A 33 -5.43 -7.79 -13.13
CA SER A 33 -4.68 -7.41 -14.34
C SER A 33 -4.33 -5.91 -14.35
N ALA A 34 -3.30 -5.52 -15.09
CA ALA A 34 -2.91 -4.11 -15.24
C ALA A 34 -4.08 -3.24 -15.75
N THR A 35 -4.80 -3.74 -16.76
CA THR A 35 -5.96 -3.05 -17.37
C THR A 35 -7.07 -2.85 -16.36
N THR A 36 -7.50 -3.93 -15.68
CA THR A 36 -8.59 -3.85 -14.70
C THR A 36 -8.21 -2.95 -13.52
N LEU A 37 -6.96 -3.01 -13.06
CA LEU A 37 -6.47 -2.16 -11.98
C LEU A 37 -6.49 -0.69 -12.37
N ARG A 38 -5.97 -0.37 -13.56
CA ARG A 38 -6.03 0.99 -14.13
C ARG A 38 -7.46 1.51 -14.18
N ASP A 39 -8.37 0.72 -14.73
CA ASP A 39 -9.75 1.12 -14.98
C ASP A 39 -10.52 1.34 -13.67
N LYS A 40 -10.34 0.45 -12.67
CA LYS A 40 -10.89 0.65 -11.32
C LYS A 40 -10.35 1.90 -10.62
N LEU A 41 -9.08 2.23 -10.86
CA LEU A 41 -8.45 3.40 -10.23
C LEU A 41 -8.78 4.72 -10.95
N GLY A 42 -9.17 4.66 -12.23
CA GLY A 42 -9.45 5.82 -13.08
C GLY A 42 -8.19 6.65 -13.36
N ILE A 43 -7.04 6.01 -13.55
CA ILE A 43 -5.75 6.67 -13.77
C ILE A 43 -5.16 6.33 -15.14
N SER A 44 -4.19 7.13 -15.62
CA SER A 44 -3.50 6.84 -16.86
C SER A 44 -2.57 5.62 -16.74
N THR A 45 -2.29 4.96 -17.86
CA THR A 45 -1.33 3.84 -17.93
C THR A 45 0.04 4.23 -17.39
N GLY A 46 0.55 5.42 -17.74
CA GLY A 46 1.83 5.93 -17.24
C GLY A 46 1.82 6.16 -15.73
N SER A 47 0.73 6.72 -15.19
CA SER A 47 0.56 6.90 -13.74
C SER A 47 0.55 5.57 -13.00
N LEU A 48 -0.14 4.55 -13.55
CA LEU A 48 -0.17 3.21 -12.96
C LEU A 48 1.24 2.62 -12.85
N TYR A 49 2.00 2.57 -13.95
CA TYR A 49 3.34 1.97 -13.95
C TYR A 49 4.35 2.76 -13.12
N TYR A 50 4.25 4.09 -13.08
CA TYR A 50 5.07 4.91 -12.19
C TYR A 50 4.84 4.53 -10.73
N ASN A 51 3.58 4.43 -10.29
CA ASN A 51 3.26 4.06 -8.91
C ASN A 51 3.64 2.61 -8.58
N LEU A 52 3.41 1.66 -9.49
CA LEU A 52 3.80 0.26 -9.31
C LEU A 52 5.31 0.10 -9.14
N LYS A 53 6.12 0.87 -9.89
CA LYS A 53 7.58 0.89 -9.70
C LYS A 53 7.98 1.32 -8.28
N GLN A 54 7.27 2.30 -7.72
CA GLN A 54 7.51 2.73 -6.33
C GLN A 54 6.99 1.73 -5.28
N LEU A 55 6.18 0.75 -5.69
CA LEU A 55 5.56 -0.24 -4.84
C LEU A 55 6.17 -1.64 -5.02
N GLU A 56 7.33 -1.76 -5.65
CA GLU A 56 7.93 -3.06 -6.01
C GLU A 56 8.20 -3.99 -4.81
N LYS A 57 8.40 -3.43 -3.61
CA LYS A 57 8.48 -4.21 -2.36
C LYS A 57 7.13 -4.78 -1.90
N LEU A 58 6.04 -4.07 -2.19
CA LEU A 58 4.68 -4.35 -1.70
C LEU A 58 3.80 -5.06 -2.73
N VAL A 59 4.12 -4.92 -4.02
CA VAL A 59 3.34 -5.41 -5.14
C VAL A 59 4.26 -6.10 -6.13
N THR A 60 3.88 -7.32 -6.52
CA THR A 60 4.61 -8.11 -7.51
C THR A 60 3.68 -8.62 -8.61
N GLN A 61 4.25 -9.25 -9.64
CA GLN A 61 3.49 -9.92 -10.68
C GLN A 61 3.56 -11.44 -10.54
N ASP A 62 2.42 -12.11 -10.74
CA ASP A 62 2.36 -13.56 -10.85
C ASP A 62 2.83 -14.05 -12.24
N SER A 63 2.84 -15.37 -12.43
CA SER A 63 3.23 -16.00 -13.71
C SER A 63 2.35 -15.63 -14.90
N LYS A 64 1.15 -15.08 -14.66
CA LYS A 64 0.20 -14.58 -15.66
C LYS A 64 0.23 -13.06 -15.80
N ARG A 65 1.23 -12.40 -15.20
CA ARG A 65 1.42 -10.93 -15.21
C ARG A 65 0.30 -10.15 -14.52
N ASN A 66 -0.49 -10.80 -13.66
CA ASN A 66 -1.42 -10.09 -12.78
C ASN A 66 -0.66 -9.56 -11.56
N TYR A 67 -1.09 -8.42 -11.07
CA TYR A 67 -0.57 -7.84 -9.84
C TYR A 67 -1.19 -8.53 -8.62
N VAL A 68 -0.32 -8.86 -7.67
CA VAL A 68 -0.64 -9.44 -6.37
C VAL A 68 0.19 -8.74 -5.29
N LEU A 69 -0.29 -8.74 -4.05
CA LEU A 69 0.49 -8.23 -2.92
C LEU A 69 1.60 -9.22 -2.56
N THR A 70 2.76 -8.70 -2.17
CA THR A 70 3.78 -9.48 -1.47
C THR A 70 3.35 -9.74 -0.02
N GLU A 71 4.10 -10.52 0.74
CA GLU A 71 3.84 -10.71 2.18
C GLU A 71 3.83 -9.36 2.93
N GLU A 72 4.81 -8.48 2.65
CA GLU A 72 4.87 -7.13 3.20
C GLU A 72 3.67 -6.29 2.75
N GLY A 73 3.30 -6.38 1.47
CA GLY A 73 2.12 -5.72 0.93
C GLY A 73 0.82 -6.15 1.62
N VAL A 74 0.68 -7.43 1.97
CA VAL A 74 -0.48 -7.96 2.70
C VAL A 74 -0.53 -7.40 4.12
N ALA A 75 0.60 -7.30 4.82
CA ALA A 75 0.65 -6.71 6.16
C ALA A 75 0.19 -5.24 6.13
N ILE A 76 0.70 -4.46 5.18
CA ILE A 76 0.30 -3.06 4.97
C ILE A 76 -1.18 -2.93 4.59
N TYR A 77 -1.69 -3.78 3.70
CA TYR A 77 -3.10 -3.81 3.34
C TYR A 77 -4.02 -4.05 4.54
N ARG A 78 -3.66 -4.98 5.43
CA ARG A 78 -4.44 -5.24 6.66
C ARG A 78 -4.48 -4.00 7.57
N LEU A 79 -3.34 -3.36 7.79
CA LEU A 79 -3.26 -2.12 8.57
C LEU A 79 -4.13 -1.01 7.97
N LEU A 80 -4.08 -0.82 6.64
CA LEU A 80 -4.91 0.15 5.94
C LEU A 80 -6.42 -0.15 6.09
N LYS A 81 -6.81 -1.42 6.04
CA LYS A 81 -8.21 -1.86 6.11
C LYS A 81 -8.80 -1.72 7.51
N GLU A 82 -7.99 -1.93 8.55
CA GLU A 82 -8.38 -1.77 9.95
C GLU A 82 -8.49 -0.30 10.37
N GLN A 83 -7.61 0.58 9.87
CA GLN A 83 -7.52 1.96 10.33
C GLN A 83 -8.34 2.96 9.50
N GLY A 84 -9.02 2.53 8.42
CA GLY A 84 -10.03 3.31 7.67
C GLY A 84 -9.50 4.46 6.81
N ASP A 85 -8.39 5.06 7.19
CA ASP A 85 -7.46 5.85 6.38
C ASP A 85 -6.32 6.11 7.38
N ILE A 86 -5.10 5.66 7.09
CA ILE A 86 -3.98 5.93 8.00
C ILE A 86 -3.79 7.45 8.03
N ASN A 87 -4.28 8.09 9.10
CA ASN A 87 -3.85 9.42 9.47
C ASN A 87 -2.48 9.25 10.11
N LEU A 88 -1.43 9.69 9.43
CA LEU A 88 -0.06 9.56 9.94
C LEU A 88 0.17 10.32 11.24
N GLU A 89 -0.70 11.29 11.56
CA GLU A 89 -0.72 11.95 12.86
C GLU A 89 -1.10 10.98 14.00
N SER A 90 -1.90 9.95 13.73
CA SER A 90 -2.24 8.91 14.73
C SER A 90 -1.14 7.85 14.93
N ILE A 91 -0.20 7.70 13.99
CA ILE A 91 0.95 6.78 14.15
C ILE A 91 2.08 7.44 14.95
N LYS A 92 2.21 8.77 14.91
CA LYS A 92 3.20 9.52 15.70
C LYS A 92 2.83 9.72 17.17
N ALA A 93 1.63 9.32 17.60
CA ALA A 93 1.22 9.42 19.00
C ALA A 93 1.31 8.05 19.69
N PRO A 94 2.46 7.67 20.29
CA PRO A 94 2.46 6.63 21.28
C PRO A 94 1.70 7.11 22.52
N GLN A 95 0.76 6.27 22.94
CA GLN A 95 0.08 6.20 24.24
C GLN A 95 0.51 7.21 25.32
N SER A 96 -0.37 8.16 25.63
CA SER A 96 -0.51 8.72 26.98
C SER A 96 -1.98 8.63 27.38
N LYS A 97 -2.43 7.40 27.60
CA LYS A 97 -3.70 7.09 28.28
C LYS A 97 -3.57 5.78 29.06
N PHE A 98 -2.50 5.63 29.84
CA PHE A 98 -2.47 4.77 31.01
C PHE A 98 -1.34 5.29 31.90
N GLU A 99 -1.65 6.29 32.72
CA GLU A 99 -1.15 6.35 34.08
C GLU A 99 -2.23 7.08 34.90
N VAL A 100 -2.51 6.48 36.04
CA VAL A 100 -3.63 6.70 36.97
C VAL A 100 -3.56 8.03 37.71
#